data_AF-A0A917VC96-F1
#
_entry.id   AF-A0A917VC96-F1
#
_cell.length_a   1.000
_cell.length_b   1.000
_cell.length_c   1.000
_cell.angle_alpha   90.00
_cell.angle_beta   90.00
_cell.angle_gamma   90.00
#
_symmetry.space_group_name_H-M   'P 1'
#
loop_
_entity.id
_entity.type
_entity.pdbx_description
1 polymer ?
#
loop_
_entity_poly.entity_id
_entity_poly.type
_entity_poly.pdbx_seq_one_letter_code
_entity_poly.pdbx_strand_id
1 'polypeptide(L)'
;MAPEPIVTATRYEVSCLPVDHRERRHFTLTVEYRGRGLWAVSDGFEVLGKDGTWDHEPLSSSREEDWIAAHRFDLDTALEIAKKAAPHITINGFTVEKVLADIAAREAAERPGTTRNDPEQLGGGR
;
A
#
# COMPACT_ATOMS: atom_id res chain seq x y z
N MET A 1 -15.65 25.80 -30.44
CA MET A 1 -14.86 24.62 -30.06
C MET A 1 -14.66 24.68 -28.55
N ALA A 2 -14.93 23.62 -27.80
CA ALA A 2 -14.60 23.58 -26.39
C ALA A 2 -13.08 23.36 -26.22
N PRO A 3 -12.44 23.94 -25.19
CA PRO A 3 -11.02 23.68 -24.91
C PRO A 3 -10.81 22.21 -24.49
N GLU A 4 -9.67 21.64 -24.87
CA GLU A 4 -9.28 20.27 -24.48
C GLU A 4 -8.80 20.25 -23.01
N PRO A 5 -9.31 19.34 -22.15
CA PRO A 5 -8.88 19.23 -20.77
C PRO A 5 -7.48 18.61 -20.62
N ILE A 6 -6.75 19.03 -19.59
CA ILE A 6 -5.45 18.44 -19.21
C ILE A 6 -5.69 17.41 -18.10
N VAL A 7 -5.12 16.21 -18.26
CA VAL A 7 -5.17 15.13 -17.28
C VAL A 7 -3.82 14.98 -16.61
N THR A 8 -3.82 14.93 -15.28
CA THR A 8 -2.61 14.78 -14.46
C THR A 8 -2.87 13.75 -13.36
N ALA A 9 -1.92 12.85 -13.13
CA ALA A 9 -1.96 11.98 -11.97
C ALA A 9 -1.82 12.83 -10.69
N THR A 10 -2.73 12.65 -9.73
CA THR A 10 -2.71 13.40 -8.46
C THR A 10 -2.48 12.53 -7.24
N ARG A 11 -2.52 11.20 -7.40
CA ARG A 11 -2.37 10.24 -6.31
C ARG A 11 -1.88 8.89 -6.82
N TYR A 12 -1.00 8.27 -6.04
CA TYR A 12 -0.64 6.85 -6.15
C TYR A 12 -0.92 6.14 -4.83
N GLU A 13 -1.25 4.85 -4.90
CA GLU A 13 -1.43 4.00 -3.72
C GLU A 13 -0.24 3.03 -3.60
N VAL A 14 0.29 2.89 -2.38
CA VAL A 14 1.39 1.99 -2.06
C VAL A 14 0.93 1.08 -0.93
N SER A 15 0.82 -0.23 -1.21
CA SER A 15 0.43 -1.23 -0.23
C SER A 15 1.12 -2.55 -0.52
N CYS A 16 1.38 -3.31 0.55
CA CYS A 16 1.85 -4.69 0.46
C CYS A 16 0.69 -5.70 0.36
N LEU A 17 -0.56 -5.29 0.64
CA LEU A 17 -1.70 -6.20 0.60
C LEU A 17 -2.26 -6.34 -0.83
N PRO A 18 -2.80 -7.53 -1.20
CA PRO A 18 -3.45 -7.75 -2.48
C PRO A 18 -4.54 -6.72 -2.78
N VAL A 19 -4.69 -6.34 -4.05
CA VAL A 19 -5.55 -5.24 -4.51
C VAL A 19 -7.00 -5.35 -4.05
N ASP A 20 -7.49 -6.58 -3.90
CA ASP A 20 -8.84 -6.97 -3.53
C ASP A 20 -9.01 -7.32 -2.04
N HIS A 21 -7.93 -7.29 -1.25
CA HIS A 21 -8.01 -7.59 0.17
C HIS A 21 -8.82 -6.53 0.93
N ARG A 22 -9.82 -6.96 1.71
CA ARG A 22 -10.75 -6.04 2.41
C ARG A 22 -10.07 -5.03 3.33
N GLU A 23 -8.95 -5.40 3.95
CA GLU A 23 -8.21 -4.53 4.86
C GLU A 23 -7.19 -3.64 4.13
N ARG A 24 -7.00 -3.79 2.81
CA ARG A 24 -5.97 -3.07 2.03
C ARG A 24 -6.00 -1.57 2.30
N ARG A 25 -7.19 -0.97 2.36
CA ARG A 25 -7.37 0.46 2.62
C ARG A 25 -6.67 0.96 3.89
N HIS A 26 -6.58 0.13 4.93
CA HIS A 26 -5.98 0.48 6.21
C HIS A 26 -4.45 0.38 6.19
N PHE A 27 -3.91 -0.45 5.28
CA PHE A 27 -2.47 -0.67 5.12
C PHE A 27 -1.96 -0.07 3.80
N THR A 28 -2.57 1.03 3.35
CA THR A 28 -2.20 1.73 2.12
C THR A 28 -1.70 3.12 2.47
N LEU A 29 -0.49 3.43 2.02
CA LEU A 29 0.00 4.81 1.97
C LEU A 29 -0.39 5.43 0.65
N THR A 30 -0.55 6.74 0.66
CA THR A 30 -0.86 7.54 -0.52
C THR A 30 0.31 8.46 -0.82
N VAL A 31 0.66 8.56 -2.09
CA VAL A 31 1.61 9.55 -2.59
C VAL A 31 0.80 10.59 -3.36
N GLU A 32 0.57 11.74 -2.74
CA GLU A 32 -0.39 12.75 -3.20
C GLU A 32 0.30 14.00 -3.72
N TYR A 33 -0.15 14.50 -4.88
CA TYR A 33 0.37 15.71 -5.49
C TYR A 33 -0.05 16.93 -4.68
N ARG A 34 0.92 17.79 -4.36
CA ARG A 34 0.72 19.01 -3.55
C ARG A 34 1.08 20.29 -4.31
N GLY A 35 1.26 20.19 -5.63
CA GLY A 35 1.60 21.32 -6.50
C GLY A 35 3.10 21.48 -6.74
N ARG A 36 3.46 22.23 -7.80
CA ARG A 36 4.85 22.57 -8.15
C ARG A 36 5.80 21.36 -8.29
N GLY A 37 5.30 20.24 -8.80
CA GLY A 37 6.08 19.00 -8.92
C GLY A 37 6.34 18.27 -7.59
N LEU A 38 5.76 18.75 -6.49
CA LEU A 38 5.98 18.19 -5.16
C LEU A 38 4.84 17.29 -4.71
N TRP A 39 5.21 16.24 -3.99
CA TRP A 39 4.38 15.15 -3.52
C TRP A 39 4.57 14.93 -2.03
N ALA A 40 3.54 14.43 -1.36
CA ALA A 40 3.59 14.04 0.04
C ALA A 40 3.24 12.56 0.19
N VAL A 41 3.91 11.86 1.10
CA VAL A 41 3.53 10.51 1.51
C VAL A 41 2.60 10.64 2.72
N SER A 42 1.42 10.01 2.68
CA SER A 42 0.41 10.11 3.74
C SER A 42 -0.22 8.75 4.05
N ASP A 43 -0.67 8.57 5.29
CA ASP A 43 -1.52 7.45 5.70
C ASP A 43 -3.02 7.82 5.69
N GLY A 44 -3.35 9.04 5.26
CA GLY A 44 -4.69 9.64 5.29
C GLY A 44 -4.93 10.61 6.45
N PHE A 45 -4.05 10.65 7.46
CA PHE A 45 -4.15 11.52 8.64
C PHE A 45 -2.91 12.37 8.85
N GLU A 46 -1.74 11.77 8.66
CA GLU A 46 -0.42 12.37 8.84
C GLU A 46 0.37 12.28 7.53
N VAL A 47 1.47 13.03 7.46
CA VAL A 47 2.43 12.99 6.36
C VAL A 47 3.79 12.55 6.87
N LEU A 48 4.46 11.73 6.08
CA LEU A 48 5.76 11.16 6.43
C LEU A 48 6.88 12.12 6.02
N GLY A 49 7.70 12.51 7.00
CA GLY A 49 8.91 13.28 6.82
C GLY A 49 10.07 12.44 6.28
N LYS A 50 11.10 13.12 5.76
CA LYS A 50 12.32 12.48 5.22
C LYS A 50 13.12 11.69 6.26
N ASP A 51 12.95 12.00 7.54
CA ASP A 51 13.57 11.35 8.69
C ASP A 51 12.74 10.15 9.20
N GLY A 52 11.57 9.91 8.62
CA GLY A 52 10.67 8.82 8.98
C GLY A 52 9.66 9.17 10.08
N THR A 53 9.57 10.44 10.50
CA THR A 53 8.53 10.87 11.45
C THR A 53 7.20 11.12 10.74
N TRP A 54 6.11 10.80 11.42
CA TRP A 54 4.77 11.15 10.97
C TRP A 54 4.35 12.44 11.66
N ASP A 55 3.95 13.42 10.85
CA ASP A 55 3.52 14.72 11.33
C ASP A 55 2.15 15.09 10.76
N HIS A 56 1.33 15.76 11.57
CA HIS A 56 0.14 16.43 11.05
C HIS A 56 0.53 17.61 10.17
N GLU A 57 -0.13 17.70 9.01
CA GLU A 57 0.09 18.81 8.08
C GLU A 57 -0.40 20.14 8.68
N PRO A 58 0.49 21.14 8.87
CA PRO A 58 0.07 22.45 9.37
C PRO A 58 -0.88 23.15 8.41
N LEU A 59 -1.68 24.07 8.96
CA LEU A 59 -2.45 25.03 8.18
C LEU A 59 -1.54 25.75 7.18
N SER A 60 -2.06 26.03 5.99
CA SER A 60 -1.31 26.69 4.92
C SER A 60 -0.65 28.01 5.35
N SER A 61 -1.29 28.77 6.24
CA SER A 61 -0.77 30.02 6.80
C SER A 61 0.34 29.86 7.84
N SER A 62 0.54 28.66 8.37
CA SER A 62 1.52 28.33 9.42
C SER A 62 2.53 27.30 8.93
N ARG A 63 2.53 27.00 7.64
CA ARG A 63 3.41 26.01 7.02
C ARG A 63 4.69 26.69 6.58
N GLU A 64 5.73 26.47 7.36
CA GLU A 64 7.05 27.04 7.11
C GLU A 64 7.79 26.28 6.00
N GLU A 65 8.76 26.95 5.38
CA GLU A 65 9.55 26.38 4.28
C GLU A 65 10.33 25.13 4.70
N ASP A 66 10.84 25.11 5.94
CA ASP A 66 11.55 23.95 6.49
C ASP A 66 10.65 22.72 6.60
N TRP A 67 9.38 22.92 7.00
CA TRP A 67 8.42 21.83 7.05
C TRP A 67 8.12 21.30 5.64
N ILE A 68 7.98 22.19 4.66
CA ILE A 68 7.80 21.81 3.25
C ILE A 68 9.00 20.98 2.78
N ALA A 69 10.22 21.45 3.01
CA ALA A 69 11.44 20.75 2.60
C ALA A 69 11.61 19.39 3.29
N ALA A 70 11.03 19.20 4.48
CA ALA A 70 11.05 17.92 5.20
C ALA A 70 9.97 16.93 4.74
N HIS A 71 8.84 17.40 4.20
CA HIS A 71 7.63 16.59 3.94
C HIS A 71 7.12 16.64 2.49
N ARG A 72 7.84 17.31 1.59
CA ARG A 72 7.48 17.46 0.18
C ARG A 72 8.65 17.07 -0.70
N PHE A 73 8.40 16.11 -1.58
CA PHE A 73 9.44 15.47 -2.38
C PHE A 73 9.06 15.50 -3.85
N ASP A 74 10.03 15.29 -4.74
CA ASP A 74 9.71 14.85 -6.09
C ASP A 74 9.00 13.47 -6.05
N LEU A 75 8.37 13.09 -7.17
CA LEU A 75 7.57 11.88 -7.23
C LEU A 75 8.37 10.61 -6.93
N ASP A 76 9.59 10.50 -7.47
CA ASP A 76 10.40 9.30 -7.35
C ASP A 76 10.84 9.11 -5.90
N THR A 77 11.34 10.18 -5.27
CA THR A 77 11.68 10.20 -3.85
C THR A 77 10.47 9.86 -2.96
N ALA A 78 9.30 10.43 -3.24
CA ALA A 78 8.09 10.12 -2.47
C ALA A 78 7.68 8.64 -2.60
N LEU A 79 7.76 8.06 -3.79
CA LEU A 79 7.48 6.65 -4.02
C LEU A 79 8.50 5.75 -3.34
N GLU A 80 9.78 6.10 -3.32
CA GLU A 80 10.80 5.36 -2.58
C GLU A 80 10.53 5.35 -1.08
N ILE A 81 10.24 6.53 -0.51
CA ILE A 81 9.91 6.67 0.91
C ILE A 81 8.68 5.83 1.25
N ALA A 82 7.61 5.95 0.46
CA ALA A 82 6.38 5.18 0.67
C ALA A 82 6.61 3.66 0.58
N LYS A 83 7.40 3.18 -0.39
CA LYS A 83 7.72 1.75 -0.53
C LYS A 83 8.56 1.23 0.63
N LYS A 84 9.46 2.05 1.18
CA LYS A 84 10.24 1.70 2.38
C LYS A 84 9.35 1.66 3.63
N ALA A 85 8.40 2.58 3.76
CA ALA A 85 7.53 2.67 4.93
C ALA A 85 6.39 1.63 4.93
N ALA A 86 5.84 1.30 3.76
CA ALA A 86 4.64 0.45 3.65
C ALA A 86 4.72 -0.90 4.40
N PRO A 87 5.83 -1.66 4.38
CA PRO A 87 5.95 -2.92 5.13
C PRO A 87 5.87 -2.77 6.66
N HIS A 88 6.08 -1.55 7.18
CA HIS A 88 6.17 -1.29 8.61
C HIS A 88 4.89 -0.70 9.22
N ILE A 89 3.84 -0.50 8.42
CA ILE A 89 2.55 -0.01 8.91
C ILE A 89 1.97 -0.99 9.94
N THR A 90 1.47 -0.42 11.03
CA THR A 90 0.77 -1.15 12.08
C THR A 90 -0.58 -0.50 12.34
N ILE A 91 -1.67 -1.28 12.22
CA ILE A 91 -3.04 -0.81 12.46
C ILE A 91 -3.64 -1.64 13.58
N ASN A 92 -4.04 -0.99 14.69
CA ASN A 92 -4.64 -1.67 15.86
C ASN A 92 -3.82 -2.88 16.36
N GLY A 93 -2.48 -2.79 16.30
CA GLY A 93 -1.57 -3.87 16.69
C GLY A 93 -1.36 -4.98 15.64
N PHE A 94 -1.91 -4.85 14.44
CA PHE A 94 -1.66 -5.76 13.32
C PHE A 94 -0.61 -5.16 12.39
N THR A 95 0.47 -5.90 12.17
CA THR A 95 1.50 -5.57 11.18
C THR A 95 1.10 -6.10 9.79
N VAL A 96 1.67 -5.51 8.74
CA VAL A 96 1.54 -6.02 7.36
C VAL A 96 1.91 -7.50 7.26
N GLU A 97 3.02 -7.89 7.87
CA GLU A 97 3.49 -9.29 7.89
C GLU A 97 2.44 -10.25 8.46
N LYS A 98 1.83 -9.90 9.60
CA LYS A 98 0.81 -10.72 10.23
C LYS A 98 -0.43 -10.87 9.35
N VAL A 99 -0.85 -9.80 8.67
CA VAL A 99 -2.00 -9.84 7.76
C VAL A 99 -1.68 -10.70 6.54
N LEU A 100 -0.49 -10.58 5.95
CA LEU A 100 -0.06 -11.42 4.84
C LEU A 100 0.02 -12.91 5.22
N ALA A 101 0.49 -13.22 6.42
CA ALA A 101 0.52 -14.59 6.92
C ALA A 101 -0.91 -15.18 7.09
N ASP A 102 -1.86 -14.38 7.58
CA ASP A 102 -3.28 -14.79 7.69
C ASP A 102 -3.91 -15.03 6.30
N ILE A 103 -3.61 -14.18 5.32
CA ILE A 103 -4.06 -14.37 3.92
C ILE A 103 -3.52 -15.70 3.38
N ALA A 104 -2.21 -15.90 3.45
CA ALA A 104 -1.56 -17.11 2.92
C ALA A 104 -2.08 -18.39 3.60
N ALA A 105 -2.34 -18.34 4.91
CA ALA A 105 -2.88 -19.48 5.66
C ALA A 105 -4.31 -19.83 5.21
N ARG A 106 -5.16 -18.83 4.96
CA ARG A 106 -6.53 -19.04 4.45
C ARG A 106 -6.53 -19.62 3.04
N GLU A 107 -5.71 -19.07 2.13
CA GLU A 107 -5.57 -19.58 0.77
C GLU A 107 -5.03 -21.02 0.73
N ALA A 108 -4.16 -21.40 1.68
CA ALA A 108 -3.68 -22.77 1.81
C ALA A 108 -4.79 -23.72 2.31
N ALA A 109 -5.66 -23.27 3.21
CA ALA A 109 -6.78 -24.05 3.73
C ALA A 109 -7.92 -24.22 2.72
N GLU A 110 -8.14 -23.24 1.85
CA GLU A 110 -9.19 -23.25 0.83
C GLU A 110 -8.81 -24.00 -0.44
N ARG A 111 -7.54 -24.38 -0.63
CA ARG A 111 -7.11 -25.19 -1.78
C ARG A 111 -7.68 -26.61 -1.66
N PRO A 112 -8.62 -27.05 -2.52
CA PRO A 112 -9.09 -28.42 -2.50
C PRO A 112 -7.93 -29.37 -2.85
N GLY A 113 -7.78 -30.42 -2.04
CA GLY A 113 -6.74 -31.43 -2.21
C GLY A 113 -6.72 -31.96 -3.65
N THR A 114 -5.52 -32.03 -4.23
CA THR A 114 -5.23 -32.92 -5.35
C THR A 114 -5.72 -34.32 -4.96
N THR A 115 -6.87 -34.73 -5.48
CA THR A 115 -7.39 -36.07 -5.26
C THR A 115 -6.45 -37.04 -5.97
N ARG A 116 -5.73 -37.84 -5.18
CA ARG A 116 -4.97 -38.99 -5.66
C ARG A 116 -5.96 -40.02 -6.20
N ASN A 117 -6.16 -40.05 -7.51
CA ASN A 117 -6.86 -41.13 -8.21
C ASN A 117 -5.82 -42.02 -8.89
N ASP A 118 -5.37 -43.07 -8.20
CA ASP A 118 -4.73 -44.22 -8.84
C ASP A 118 -5.72 -45.40 -8.79
N PRO A 119 -6.31 -45.82 -9.92
CA PRO A 119 -7.17 -46.99 -9.99
C PRO A 119 -6.33 -48.24 -10.24
N GLU A 120 -5.84 -48.88 -9.17
CA GLU A 120 -5.33 -50.25 -9.25
C GLU A 120 -6.11 -51.14 -8.29
N GLN A 121 -7.21 -51.73 -8.78
CA GLN A 121 -7.66 -53.08 -8.42
C GLN A 121 -8.61 -53.62 -9.49
N LEU A 122 -8.04 -54.18 -10.57
CA LEU A 122 -8.67 -55.25 -11.35
C LEU A 122 -7.58 -56.26 -11.72
N GLY A 123 -7.28 -57.14 -10.77
CA GLY A 123 -6.49 -58.34 -10.99
C GLY A 123 -7.08 -59.49 -10.21
N GLY A 124 -7.64 -60.49 -10.90
CA GLY A 124 -7.92 -61.79 -10.30
C GLY A 124 -9.25 -62.43 -10.68
N GLY A 125 -9.35 -62.93 -11.91
CA GLY A 125 -10.35 -63.94 -12.28
C GLY A 125 -9.72 -64.93 -13.25
N ARG A 126 -9.41 -66.14 -12.77
CA ARG A 126 -9.12 -67.31 -13.61
C ARG A 126 -10.42 -68.02 -13.92
#